data_AF-A0AAV4VU30-F1
#
_entry.id   AF-A0AAV4VU30-F1
#
_cell.length_a   1.000
_cell.length_b   1.000
_cell.length_c   1.000
_cell.angle_alpha   90.00
_cell.angle_beta   90.00
_cell.angle_gamma   90.00
#
_symmetry.space_group_name_H-M   'P 1'
#
loop_
_entity.id
_entity.type
_entity.pdbx_description
1 polymer ?
#
loop_
_entity_poly.entity_id
_entity_poly.type
_entity_poly.pdbx_seq_one_letter_code
_entity_poly.pdbx_strand_id
1 'polypeptide(L)' 'MQALLAAESEADEENFDEEKALKQILLTQMADGSFGSIVNTYYVLPVLGRKSLVNISSSPLHTSCCRRERCD' A
#
# COMPACT_ATOMS: atom_id res chain seq x y z
N MET A 1 -6.97 -5.21 -5.42
CA MET A 1 -5.58 -4.71 -5.40
C MET A 1 -4.60 -5.75 -4.89
N GLN A 2 -4.56 -6.09 -3.59
CA GLN A 2 -3.52 -6.98 -3.04
C GLN A 2 -3.41 -8.35 -3.73
N ALA A 3 -4.55 -8.97 -4.09
CA ALA A 3 -4.56 -10.23 -4.84
C ALA A 3 -3.99 -10.08 -6.26
N LEU A 4 -4.26 -8.95 -6.94
CA LEU A 4 -3.72 -8.66 -8.27
C LEU A 4 -2.20 -8.44 -8.20
N LEU A 5 -1.71 -7.74 -7.16
CA LEU A 5 -0.28 -7.55 -6.93
C LEU A 5 0.47 -8.85 -6.56
N ALA A 6 -0.24 -9.86 -6.06
CA ALA A 6 0.34 -11.16 -5.69
C ALA A 6 0.32 -12.17 -6.83
N ALA A 7 -0.50 -11.96 -7.85
CA ALA A 7 -0.52 -12.81 -9.03
C ALA A 7 0.69 -12.46 -9.90
N GLU A 8 1.59 -13.41 -10.13
CA GLU A 8 2.62 -13.27 -11.16
C GLU A 8 1.93 -13.18 -12.54
N SER A 9 2.35 -12.22 -13.37
CA SER A 9 1.58 -11.77 -14.53
C SER A 9 1.54 -12.80 -15.66
N GLU A 10 0.38 -13.41 -15.89
CA GLU A 10 -0.04 -13.93 -17.20
C GLU A 10 -1.06 -13.00 -17.88
N ALA A 11 -1.29 -11.80 -17.32
CA ALA A 11 -2.35 -10.90 -17.73
C ALA A 11 -1.87 -9.88 -18.76
N ASP A 12 -2.54 -9.86 -19.92
CA ASP A 12 -2.45 -8.81 -20.93
C ASP A 12 -2.51 -7.42 -20.27
N GLU A 13 -1.57 -6.55 -20.65
CA GLU A 13 -1.38 -5.20 -20.11
C GLU A 13 -2.62 -4.28 -20.25
N GLU A 14 -3.66 -4.72 -20.97
CA GLU A 14 -4.90 -3.97 -21.20
C GLU A 14 -5.99 -4.18 -20.12
N ASN A 15 -5.86 -5.17 -19.23
CA ASN A 15 -6.99 -5.57 -18.35
C ASN A 15 -7.10 -4.78 -17.03
N PHE A 16 -6.00 -4.22 -16.50
CA PHE A 16 -6.02 -3.50 -15.21
C PHE A 16 -5.05 -2.32 -15.14
N ASP A 17 -5.59 -1.11 -14.98
CA ASP A 17 -4.83 0.12 -14.80
C ASP A 17 -4.51 0.36 -13.30
N GLU A 18 -3.33 -0.08 -12.87
CA GLU A 18 -2.85 0.06 -11.49
C GLU A 18 -2.75 1.52 -11.05
N GLU A 19 -2.26 2.40 -11.91
CA GLU A 19 -2.10 3.83 -11.65
C GLU A 19 -3.45 4.49 -11.34
N LYS A 20 -4.47 4.19 -12.15
CA LYS A 20 -5.83 4.69 -11.95
C LYS A 20 -6.44 4.15 -10.67
N ALA A 21 -6.22 2.87 -10.36
CA ALA A 21 -6.72 2.27 -9.12
C ALA A 21 -6.08 2.91 -7.88
N LEU A 22 -4.76 3.15 -7.89
CA LEU A 22 -4.05 3.83 -6.80
C LEU A 22 -4.55 5.28 -6.62
N LYS A 23 -4.75 6.02 -7.72
CA LYS A 23 -5.33 7.38 -7.66
C LYS A 23 -6.70 7.38 -7.01
N GLN A 24 -7.57 6.41 -7.36
CA GLN A 24 -8.89 6.28 -6.74
C GLN A 24 -8.80 5.99 -5.24
N ILE A 25 -7.87 5.13 -4.81
CA ILE A 25 -7.65 4.87 -3.38
C ILE A 25 -7.25 6.15 -2.66
N LEU A 26 -6.26 6.89 -3.17
CA LEU A 26 -5.80 8.15 -2.56
C LEU A 26 -6.92 9.19 -2.43
N LEU A 27 -7.86 9.25 -3.38
CA LEU A 27 -9.02 10.14 -3.27
C LEU A 27 -9.97 9.79 -2.12
N THR A 28 -9.94 8.57 -1.61
CA THR A 28 -10.74 8.15 -0.43
C THR A 28 -10.05 8.44 0.90
N GLN A 29 -8.82 8.97 0.87
CA GLN A 29 -8.09 9.34 2.08
C GLN A 29 -8.81 10.51 2.78
N MET A 30 -9.06 10.32 4.07
CA MET A 30 -9.67 11.33 4.92
C MET A 30 -8.66 12.42 5.30
N ALA A 31 -9.16 13.55 5.79
CA ALA A 31 -8.31 14.70 6.16
C ALA A 31 -7.27 14.38 7.25
N ASP A 32 -7.54 13.38 8.10
CA ASP A 32 -6.60 12.89 9.12
C ASP A 32 -5.58 11.88 8.57
N GLY A 33 -5.61 11.61 7.26
CA GLY A 33 -4.74 10.66 6.58
C GLY A 33 -5.22 9.21 6.65
N SER A 34 -6.33 8.92 7.34
CA SER A 34 -6.89 7.58 7.46
C SER A 34 -7.73 7.18 6.23
N PHE A 35 -8.08 5.90 6.15
CA PHE A 35 -9.05 5.37 5.18
C PHE A 35 -10.35 4.92 5.88
N GLY A 36 -10.80 5.69 6.88
CA GLY A 36 -12.03 5.46 7.64
C GLY A 36 -11.86 4.59 8.88
N SER A 37 -11.41 3.35 8.73
CA SER A 37 -11.17 2.44 9.86
C SER A 37 -9.70 2.07 9.99
N ILE A 38 -9.30 1.65 11.20
CA ILE A 38 -7.95 1.12 11.45
C ILE A 38 -7.66 -0.08 10.53
N VAL A 39 -8.67 -0.91 10.30
CA VAL A 39 -8.56 -2.12 9.47
C VAL A 39 -8.35 -1.73 8.01
N ASN A 40 -9.14 -0.79 7.48
CA ASN A 40 -9.00 -0.30 6.12
C ASN A 40 -7.63 0.35 5.92
N THR A 41 -7.22 1.20 6.86
CA THR A 41 -5.93 1.87 6.83
C THR A 41 -4.80 0.84 6.80
N TYR A 42 -4.85 -0.18 7.66
CA TYR A 42 -3.86 -1.25 7.72
C TYR A 42 -3.74 -2.01 6.38
N TYR A 43 -4.84 -2.38 5.73
CA TYR A 43 -4.79 -3.12 4.47
C TYR A 43 -4.46 -2.26 3.25
N VAL A 44 -4.73 -0.95 3.30
CA VAL A 44 -4.36 -0.02 2.21
C VAL A 44 -2.85 0.27 2.21
N LEU A 45 -2.19 0.31 3.38
CA LEU A 45 -0.77 0.66 3.47
C LEU A 45 0.17 -0.19 2.58
N PRO A 46 0.09 -1.54 2.56
CA PRO A 46 0.88 -2.35 1.63
C PRO A 46 0.61 -2.00 0.16
N VAL A 47 -0.66 -1.76 -0.19
CA VAL A 47 -1.06 -1.44 -1.56
C VAL A 47 -0.43 -0.14 -2.05
N LEU A 48 -0.34 0.88 -1.19
CA LEU A 48 0.35 2.14 -1.51
C LEU A 48 1.85 1.95 -1.77
N GLY A 49 2.45 0.94 -1.13
CA GLY A 49 3.83 0.51 -1.39
C GLY A 49 3.98 -0.46 -2.56
N ARG A 50 2.92 -0.69 -3.36
CA ARG A 50 2.85 -1.72 -4.41
C ARG A 50 3.22 -3.13 -3.89
N LYS A 51 2.83 -3.40 -2.65
CA LYS A 51 3.06 -4.68 -1.97
C LYS A 51 1.73 -5.35 -1.64
N SER A 52 1.80 -6.67 -1.56
CA SER A 52 0.75 -7.52 -1.04
C SER A 52 1.17 -8.11 0.31
N LEU A 53 0.22 -8.75 1.01
CA LEU A 53 0.49 -9.42 2.28
C LEU A 53 1.51 -10.56 2.13
N VAL A 54 1.60 -11.18 0.95
CA VAL A 54 2.61 -12.21 0.65
C VAL A 54 4.04 -11.66 0.67
N ASN A 55 4.23 -10.34 0.53
CA ASN A 55 5.56 -9.71 0.59
C ASN A 55 6.04 -9.45 2.03
N ILE A 56 5.21 -9.70 3.05
CA ILE A 56 5.58 -9.47 4.46
C ILE A 56 6.65 -10.48 4.90
N SER A 57 6.55 -11.75 4.47
CA SER A 57 7.51 -12.81 4.84
C SER A 57 8.88 -12.67 4.18
N SER A 58 8.97 -11.91 3.07
CA SER A 58 10.19 -11.69 2.31
C SER A 58 10.82 -10.31 2.53
N SER A 59 10.24 -9.48 3.40
CA SER A 59 10.76 -8.15 3.66
C SER A 59 12.04 -8.23 4.51
N PRO A 60 13.21 -7.77 4.02
CA PRO A 60 14.36 -7.59 4.88
C PRO A 60 14.00 -6.55 5.94
N LEU A 61 14.23 -6.88 7.21
CA LEU A 61 14.14 -5.95 8.33
C LEU A 61 15.19 -4.84 8.14
N HIS A 62 14.87 -3.85 7.31
CA HIS A 62 15.65 -2.62 7.23
C HIS A 62 15.18 -1.73 8.39
N THR A 63 15.84 -1.90 9.55
CA THR A 63 15.70 -0.98 10.67
C THR A 63 16.41 0.34 10.32
N SER A 64 15.85 1.15 9.42
CA SER A 64 16.20 2.57 9.40
C SER A 64 15.53 3.22 10.60
N CYS A 65 16.30 3.32 11.67
CA CYS A 65 16.00 4.01 12.91
C CYS A 65 15.13 5.26 12.67
N CYS A 66 13.92 5.30 13.24
CA CYS A 66 13.14 6.53 13.31
C CYS A 66 13.91 7.54 14.17
N ARG A 67 14.66 8.46 13.55
CA ARG A 67 15.07 9.69 14.26
C ARG A 67 13.83 10.53 14.47
N ARG A 68 13.21 10.36 15.62
CA ARG A 68 12.25 11.30 16.17
C ARG A 68 13.03 12.43 16.83
N GLU A 69 13.47 13.40 16.04
CA GLU A 69 13.85 14.70 16.60
C GLU A 69 12.59 15.56 16.65
N ARG A 70 12.03 15.62 17.86
CA ARG A 70 11.07 16.63 18.30
C ARG A 70 11.86 17.93 18.37
N CYS A 71 11.54 18.91 17.52
CA CYS A 71 12.01 20.29 17.74
C CYS A 71 10.91 21.04 18.49
N ASP A 72 11.28 21.57 19.65
CA ASP A 72 10.54 22.59 20.40
C ASP A 72 10.30 23.86 19.56
#